data_AF-A0A4C1YLF0-F1
#
_entry.id   AF-A0A4C1YLF0-F1
#
_cell.length_a   1.000
_cell.length_b   1.000
_cell.length_c   1.000
_cell.angle_alpha   90.00
_cell.angle_beta   90.00
_cell.angle_gamma   90.00
#
_symmetry.space_group_name_H-M   'P 1'
#
loop_
_entity.id
_entity.type
_entity.pdbx_description
1 polymer ?
#
loop_
_entity_poly.entity_id
_entity_poly.type
_entity_poly.pdbx_seq_one_letter_code
_entity_poly.pdbx_strand_id
1 'polypeptide(L)'
;MIRKVLGKVPTVSIDKTDGCQIYLSKESLDVEIVSSKSSEMNVLVPKDNGDYAEYPIPEQFKTVLNKPPKGLTTTPVENKG
;
A
#
# COMPACT_ATOMS: atom_id res chain seq x y z
N MET A 1 -9.45 -11.22 -1.88
CA MET A 1 -10.17 -11.18 -0.58
C MET A 1 -10.43 -9.72 -0.23
N ILE A 2 -11.68 -9.29 -0.03
CA ILE A 2 -12.01 -7.90 0.32
C ILE A 2 -11.97 -7.76 1.84
N ARG A 3 -11.03 -6.97 2.38
CA ARG A 3 -10.97 -6.67 3.81
C ARG A 3 -11.51 -5.26 4.03
N LYS A 4 -12.75 -5.17 4.53
CA LYS A 4 -13.37 -3.89 4.93
C LYS A 4 -12.98 -3.57 6.36
N VAL A 5 -12.35 -2.42 6.57
CA VAL A 5 -12.01 -1.94 7.91
C VAL A 5 -13.23 -1.23 8.52
N LEU A 6 -13.75 -1.77 9.62
CA LEU A 6 -14.80 -1.15 10.43
C LEU A 6 -14.16 -0.69 11.75
N GLY A 7 -13.93 0.61 11.92
CA GLY A 7 -13.25 1.22 13.07
C GLY A 7 -11.85 1.74 12.76
N LYS A 8 -11.05 2.02 13.79
CA LYS A 8 -9.63 2.45 13.69
C LYS A 8 -8.71 1.24 13.58
N VAL A 9 -8.01 1.10 12.46
CA VAL A 9 -6.98 0.07 12.26
C VAL A 9 -5.62 0.75 12.12
N PRO A 10 -4.68 0.49 13.04
CA PRO A 10 -3.36 1.11 12.99
C PRO A 10 -2.47 0.49 11.91
N THR A 11 -2.61 -0.80 11.61
CA THR A 11 -1.73 -1.49 10.66
C THR A 11 -2.48 -2.58 9.89
N VAL A 12 -2.25 -2.65 8.58
CA VAL A 12 -2.73 -3.71 7.68
C VAL A 12 -1.51 -4.43 7.11
N SER A 13 -1.46 -5.76 7.29
CA SER A 13 -0.42 -6.60 6.69
C SER A 13 -1.01 -7.44 5.56
N ILE A 14 -0.34 -7.44 4.41
CA ILE A 14 -0.66 -8.26 3.24
C ILE A 14 0.54 -9.16 2.96
N ASP A 15 0.36 -10.48 2.97
CA ASP A 15 1.40 -11.45 2.62
C ASP A 15 0.86 -12.46 1.60
N LYS A 16 1.65 -12.75 0.57
CA LYS A 16 1.36 -13.81 -0.44
C LYS A 16 -0.06 -13.73 -1.01
N THR A 17 -0.46 -12.54 -1.39
CA THR A 17 -1.80 -12.25 -1.90
C THR A 17 -1.70 -11.47 -3.19
N ASP A 18 -2.39 -11.95 -4.23
CA ASP A 18 -2.56 -11.26 -5.50
C ASP A 18 -4.00 -10.70 -5.57
N GLY A 19 -4.16 -9.44 -5.96
CA GLY A 19 -5.48 -8.80 -6.09
C GLY A 19 -6.12 -8.47 -4.74
N CYS A 20 -5.67 -7.39 -4.11
CA CYS A 20 -6.17 -6.95 -2.80
C CYS A 20 -6.63 -5.50 -2.82
N GLN A 21 -7.90 -5.29 -2.43
CA GLN A 21 -8.46 -3.97 -2.23
C GLN A 21 -8.73 -3.73 -0.74
N ILE A 22 -8.13 -2.68 -0.18
CA ILE A 22 -8.26 -2.26 1.21
C ILE A 22 -9.20 -1.07 1.28
N TYR A 23 -10.37 -1.25 1.88
CA TYR A 23 -11.33 -0.17 2.08
C TYR A 23 -11.13 0.47 3.45
N LEU A 24 -10.69 1.72 3.48
CA LEU A 24 -10.52 2.49 4.69
C LEU A 24 -11.83 3.15 5.14
N SER A 25 -11.93 3.37 6.45
CA SER A 25 -12.94 4.24 7.07
C SER A 25 -12.36 5.64 7.27
N LYS A 26 -13.22 6.65 7.49
CA LYS A 26 -12.77 8.02 7.83
C LYS A 26 -11.92 8.07 9.11
N GLU A 27 -12.01 7.05 9.96
CA GLU A 27 -11.29 6.91 11.23
C GLU A 27 -9.94 6.19 11.10
N SER A 28 -9.64 5.62 9.93
CA SER A 28 -8.43 4.83 9.65
C SER A 28 -7.52 5.47 8.60
N LEU A 29 -7.47 6.80 8.56
CA LEU A 29 -6.60 7.52 7.62
C LEU A 29 -5.11 7.44 8.01
N ASP A 30 -4.83 7.15 9.29
CA ASP A 30 -3.47 6.98 9.83
C ASP A 30 -2.97 5.52 9.73
N VAL A 31 -3.54 4.72 8.84
CA VAL A 31 -3.20 3.30 8.71
C VAL A 31 -1.79 3.11 8.12
N GLU A 32 -1.01 2.22 8.71
CA GLU A 32 0.23 1.72 8.13
C GLU A 32 -0.05 0.46 7.32
N ILE A 33 0.51 0.36 6.11
CA ILE A 33 0.33 -0.82 5.26
C ILE A 33 1.67 -1.48 5.02
N VAL A 34 1.76 -2.76 5.39
CA VAL A 34 2.94 -3.59 5.21
C VAL A 34 2.59 -4.69 4.21
N SER A 35 3.32 -4.76 3.10
CA SER A 35 3.12 -5.77 2.06
C SER A 35 4.36 -6.62 1.84
N SER A 36 4.17 -7.91 1.59
CA SER A 36 5.22 -8.87 1.28
C SER A 36 4.73 -9.87 0.24
N LYS A 37 5.47 -10.04 -0.85
CA LYS A 37 5.16 -11.03 -1.92
C LYS A 37 3.71 -10.93 -2.40
N SER A 38 3.25 -9.71 -2.63
CA SER A 38 1.89 -9.41 -3.03
C SER A 38 1.89 -8.49 -4.24
N SER A 39 0.88 -8.65 -5.09
CA SER A 39 0.67 -7.82 -6.28
C SER A 39 -0.77 -7.31 -6.38
N GLU A 40 -1.00 -6.33 -7.25
CA GLU A 40 -2.33 -5.76 -7.55
C GLU A 40 -3.04 -5.26 -6.28
N MET A 41 -2.31 -4.48 -5.49
CA MET A 41 -2.78 -3.96 -4.20
C MET A 41 -3.23 -2.51 -4.32
N ASN A 42 -4.45 -2.22 -3.85
CA ASN A 42 -5.06 -0.90 -3.94
C ASN A 42 -5.68 -0.48 -2.61
N VAL A 43 -5.45 0.78 -2.23
CA VAL A 43 -6.05 1.41 -1.05
C VAL A 43 -7.20 2.30 -1.51
N LEU A 44 -8.38 2.06 -0.98
CA LEU A 44 -9.59 2.83 -1.24
C LEU A 44 -9.87 3.74 -0.06
N VAL A 45 -9.64 5.04 -0.26
CA VAL A 45 -9.87 6.09 0.73
C VAL A 45 -11.25 6.70 0.52
N PRO A 46 -12.12 6.73 1.54
CA PRO A 46 -13.48 7.24 1.39
C PRO A 46 -13.48 8.76 1.17
N LYS A 47 -14.25 9.22 0.18
CA LYS A 47 -14.55 10.63 -0.08
C LYS A 47 -15.85 11.04 0.59
N ASP A 48 -16.10 12.34 0.68
CA ASP A 48 -17.33 12.88 1.29
C ASP A 48 -18.60 12.64 0.47
N ASN A 49 -18.46 12.34 -0.82
CA ASN A 49 -19.57 12.06 -1.74
C ASN A 49 -20.03 10.59 -1.74
N GLY A 50 -19.44 9.74 -0.89
CA GLY A 50 -19.75 8.31 -0.84
C GLY A 50 -18.93 7.43 -1.80
N ASP A 51 -18.09 8.04 -2.66
CA ASP A 51 -17.15 7.31 -3.50
C ASP A 51 -15.82 7.05 -2.77
N TYR A 52 -14.93 6.28 -3.40
CA TYR A 52 -13.57 6.05 -2.94
C TYR A 52 -12.55 6.61 -3.93
N ALA A 53 -11.46 7.20 -3.42
CA ALA A 53 -10.24 7.41 -4.19
C ALA A 53 -9.39 6.15 -4.11
N GLU A 54 -8.88 5.70 -5.26
CA GLU A 54 -8.05 4.52 -5.35
C GLU A 54 -6.57 4.89 -5.46
N TYR A 55 -5.74 4.26 -4.63
CA TYR A 55 -4.30 4.47 -4.59
C TYR A 55 -3.58 3.12 -4.71
N PRO A 56 -2.87 2.86 -5.81
CA PRO A 56 -2.11 1.62 -5.95
C PRO A 56 -0.89 1.62 -5.01
N ILE A 57 -0.60 0.48 -4.38
CA ILE A 57 0.59 0.28 -3.57
C ILE A 57 1.74 -0.18 -4.50
N PRO A 58 2.92 0.47 -4.45
CA PRO A 58 4.07 0.01 -5.21
C PRO A 58 4.47 -1.41 -4.82
N GLU A 59 4.54 -2.29 -5.82
CA GLU A 59 4.97 -3.69 -5.66
C GLU A 59 6.40 -3.94 -6.19
N GLN A 60 6.93 -3.03 -6.99
CA GLN A 60 8.30 -3.10 -7.51
C GLN A 60 9.20 -2.09 -6.79
N PHE A 61 10.41 -2.54 -6.43
CA PHE A 61 11.41 -1.71 -5.74
C PHE A 61 12.74 -1.78 -6.46
N LYS A 62 13.40 -0.64 -6.59
CA LYS A 62 14.75 -0.53 -7.12
C LYS A 62 15.73 -0.33 -5.97
N THR A 63 16.72 -1.22 -5.88
CA THR A 63 17.79 -1.13 -4.89
C THR A 63 19.10 -0.79 -5.59
N VAL A 64 19.80 0.24 -5.09
CA VAL A 64 21.08 0.70 -5.64
C VAL A 64 22.16 0.64 -4.55
N LEU A 65 23.35 0.19 -4.93
CA LEU A 65 24.55 0.28 -4.10
C LEU A 65 25.12 1.70 -4.17
N ASN A 66 25.22 2.36 -3.01
CA ASN A 66 25.73 3.72 -2.92
C ASN A 66 27.22 3.78 -3.28
N LYS A 67 27.67 4.89 -3.90
CA LYS A 67 29.08 5.12 -4.25
C LYS A 67 29.61 6.36 -3.51
N PRO A 68 30.73 6.26 -2.76
CA PRO A 68 31.47 5.03 -2.42
C PRO A 68 30.60 4.01 -1.63
N PRO A 69 30.98 2.72 -1.56
CA PRO A 69 30.16 1.66 -0.96
C PRO A 69 29.89 1.91 0.53
N LYS A 70 28.81 2.63 0.81
CA LYS A 70 28.36 3.03 2.16
C LYS A 70 27.03 2.38 2.58
N GLY A 71 26.43 1.57 1.71
CA GLY A 71 25.16 0.90 1.97
C GLY A 71 24.28 0.79 0.74
N LEU A 72 23.04 0.33 0.97
CA LEU A 72 22.00 0.19 -0.05
C LEU A 72 20.95 1.28 0.15
N THR A 73 20.37 1.74 -0.95
CA THR A 73 19.18 2.59 -0.94
C THR A 73 18.12 1.94 -1.81
N THR A 74 16.94 1.74 -1.23
CA THR A 74 15.78 1.13 -1.90
C THR A 74 14.71 2.19 -2.08
N THR A 75 14.19 2.30 -3.30
CA THR A 75 13.07 3.20 -3.62
C THR A 75 11.94 2.42 -4.29
N PRO A 76 10.67 2.71 -3.98
CA PRO A 76 9.56 2.18 -4.75
C PRO A 76 9.66 2.64 -6.21
N VAL A 77 9.24 1.78 -7.13
CA VAL A 77 9.09 2.10 -8.55
C VAL A 77 7.61 2.39 -8.78
N GLU A 78 7.29 3.65 -9.04
CA GLU A 78 5.95 4.03 -9.45
C GLU A 78 5.81 3.78 -10.96
N ASN A 79 4.96 2.83 -11.34
CA ASN A 79 4.47 2.76 -12.71
C ASN A 79 3.21 3.63 -12.79
N LYS A 80 3.35 4.87 -13.26
CA LYS A 80 2.19 5.65 -13.72
C LYS A 80 1.75 5.03 -15.03
N GLY A 81 0.87 4.01 -14.94
CA GLY A 81 0.07 3.57 -16.06
C GLY A 81 -0.78 4.70 -16.61
#